data_AF-A0ABD2T9B3-F1
#
_entry.id   AF-A0ABD2T9B3-F1
#
_cell.length_a   1.000
_cell.length_b   1.000
_cell.length_c   1.000
_cell.angle_alpha   90.00
_cell.angle_beta   90.00
_cell.angle_gamma   90.00
#
_symmetry.space_group_name_H-M   'P 1'
#
loop_
_entity.id
_entity.type
_entity.pdbx_description
1 polymer ?
#
loop_
_entity_poly.entity_id
_entity_poly.type
_entity_poly.pdbx_seq_one_letter_code
_entity_poly.pdbx_strand_id
1 'polypeptide(L)'
;MQCRLFYNGLAVKGTLLVNRKLPRRTIQIRPSMIKVEADPRLSRAQMFNSLEINTLSLKPRNTYLSRTLIALLTYGGVPVEYFYDILNNTLEETQRLYSDEVTALKVAVNHRDRDDASTATSMIMAGVPLTEPYLWCCLSSLAKEERNGLKGGRLPIADTFYLMGTADPTDTLNPHEVCVILEHGQIFGEVLVYRNPGLHFGDIHRLLAVPVKNLGDIVGNAKYGIFFSTKGPRSAATEIANGDFDGDKYWVSQNPQLLKYFTASRPWSRIHSTPKTLHREPNNFSAEEREHELFQTFLETRMPNYSMADASANWYALMDRLLILGKNNTTENEETKSVKEKLFELIDLYYDAIDAPKSGNKVYIPKRLKVDKFPHFLQKKESYHSTSVLGEIYDRVEKFKAEEPAAVEIKKLSAFEVGIPETCLRLWEERYRNYRFEMKEALNTSNESKNDLADQVIKKYKQLLYEAPDMEESTRSTTDIYNDALAIYRVTYDYAKAIGDIRKCGFAWKVAGAALCRLHAELHAKEHNQKVVAMSPSILHKLLNLRINQKVS
;
A
#
# COMPACT_ATOMS: atom_id res chain seq x y z
N MET A 1 0.25 19.15 2.46
CA MET A 1 1.28 18.53 1.59
C MET A 1 2.53 18.30 2.41
N GLN A 2 3.31 17.27 2.12
CA GLN A 2 4.65 17.08 2.68
C GLN A 2 5.68 17.66 1.72
N CYS A 3 6.64 18.42 2.25
CA CYS A 3 7.66 19.08 1.44
C CYS A 3 9.04 19.13 2.11
N ARG A 4 10.04 19.44 1.30
CA ARG A 4 11.34 19.98 1.72
C ARG A 4 11.45 21.40 1.18
N LEU A 5 11.95 22.31 2.00
CA LEU A 5 12.15 23.71 1.64
C LEU A 5 13.60 24.06 1.95
N PHE A 6 14.32 24.48 0.91
CA PHE A 6 15.62 25.11 1.03
C PHE A 6 15.41 26.60 0.87
N TYR A 7 15.76 27.39 1.89
CA TYR A 7 15.55 28.83 1.84
C TYR A 7 16.61 29.57 2.65
N ASN A 8 17.39 30.41 1.98
CA ASN A 8 18.45 31.20 2.62
C ASN A 8 19.32 30.34 3.57
N GLY A 9 19.75 29.17 3.11
CA GLY A 9 20.67 28.28 3.86
C GLY A 9 20.00 27.41 4.91
N LEU A 10 18.71 27.60 5.14
CA LEU A 10 17.91 26.70 5.97
C LEU A 10 17.52 25.46 5.16
N ALA A 11 17.58 24.30 5.79
CA ALA A 11 16.92 23.09 5.30
C ALA A 11 15.73 22.76 6.20
N VAL A 12 14.53 22.80 5.62
CA VAL A 12 13.26 22.65 6.33
C VAL A 12 12.55 21.40 5.82
N LYS A 13 12.04 20.57 6.74
CA LYS A 13 11.22 19.39 6.45
C LYS A 13 9.93 19.43 7.26
N GLY A 14 8.81 19.18 6.61
CA GLY A 14 7.54 18.93 7.31
C GLY A 14 6.34 18.97 6.38
N THR A 15 5.18 19.32 6.96
CA THR A 15 3.95 19.53 6.20
C THR A 15 3.59 21.00 6.09
N LEU A 16 3.04 21.38 4.93
CA LEU A 16 2.42 22.67 4.69
C LEU A 16 0.91 22.49 4.50
N LEU A 17 0.16 23.34 5.19
CA LEU A 17 -1.29 23.46 5.09
C LEU A 17 -1.61 24.76 4.36
N VAL A 18 -2.59 24.73 3.45
CA VAL A 18 -3.10 25.95 2.83
C VAL A 18 -3.73 26.82 3.91
N ASN A 19 -3.35 28.09 3.95
CA ASN A 19 -3.95 29.07 4.85
C ASN A 19 -4.30 30.33 4.05
N ARG A 20 -5.59 30.51 3.75
CA ARG A 20 -6.12 31.66 2.98
C ARG A 20 -6.03 32.98 3.74
N LYS A 21 -5.77 32.96 5.05
CA LYS A 21 -5.54 34.17 5.86
C LYS A 21 -4.11 34.69 5.75
N LEU A 22 -3.18 33.91 5.20
CA LEU A 22 -1.82 34.38 4.94
C LEU A 22 -1.79 35.32 3.73
N PRO A 23 -0.88 36.32 3.72
CA PRO A 23 -0.61 37.11 2.53
C PRO A 23 -0.22 36.24 1.33
N ARG A 24 -0.46 36.77 0.12
CA ARG A 24 -0.10 36.07 -1.12
C ARG A 24 1.40 35.77 -1.14
N ARG A 25 1.75 34.55 -1.58
CA ARG A 25 3.13 34.05 -1.73
C ARG A 25 3.93 33.97 -0.42
N THR A 26 3.23 33.75 0.70
CA THR A 26 3.87 33.54 2.01
C THR A 26 3.85 32.07 2.41
N ILE A 27 4.99 31.55 2.86
CA ILE A 27 5.10 30.27 3.54
C ILE A 27 5.50 30.56 4.99
N GLN A 28 4.72 30.01 5.93
CA GLN A 28 5.06 30.08 7.35
C GLN A 28 5.61 28.71 7.77
N ILE A 29 6.82 28.72 8.34
CA ILE A 29 7.48 27.54 8.88
C ILE A 29 7.51 27.60 10.41
N ARG A 30 7.63 26.45 11.06
CA ARG A 30 7.77 26.33 12.52
C ARG A 30 9.20 25.95 12.88
N PRO A 31 9.71 26.31 14.07
CA PRO A 31 11.06 25.93 14.50
C PRO A 31 11.33 24.42 14.39
N SER A 32 10.36 23.58 14.76
CA SER A 32 10.50 22.11 14.67
C SER A 32 10.68 21.56 13.25
N MET A 33 10.35 22.36 12.22
CA MET A 33 10.53 21.98 10.82
C MET A 33 11.97 22.25 10.33
N ILE A 34 12.72 23.13 11.00
CA ILE A 34 14.11 23.44 10.65
C ILE A 34 14.98 22.26 11.07
N LYS A 35 15.67 21.64 10.11
CA LYS A 35 16.56 20.49 10.33
C LYS A 35 18.02 20.87 10.22
N VAL A 36 18.31 21.92 9.45
CA VAL A 36 19.64 22.54 9.35
C VAL A 36 19.45 24.06 9.41
N GLU A 37 20.14 24.69 10.34
CA GLU A 37 20.17 26.14 10.51
C GLU A 37 21.11 26.79 9.49
N ALA A 38 20.89 28.07 9.21
CA ALA A 38 21.75 28.82 8.31
C ALA A 38 23.13 29.04 8.95
N ASP A 39 24.20 28.71 8.22
CA ASP A 39 25.57 29.03 8.65
C ASP A 39 25.90 30.49 8.31
N PRO A 40 26.13 31.37 9.31
CA PRO A 40 26.42 32.78 9.05
C PRO A 40 27.74 33.02 8.31
N ARG A 41 28.61 32.01 8.21
CA ARG A 41 29.91 32.09 7.50
C ARG A 41 29.79 31.85 6.00
N LEU A 42 28.69 31.27 5.53
CA LEU A 42 28.48 30.98 4.11
C LEU A 42 27.99 32.22 3.35
N SER A 43 28.54 32.45 2.16
CA SER A 43 28.14 33.60 1.33
C SER A 43 26.79 33.36 0.65
N ARG A 44 25.98 34.42 0.49
CA ARG A 44 24.68 34.36 -0.22
C ARG A 44 24.76 33.85 -1.65
N ALA A 45 25.92 33.98 -2.31
CA ALA A 45 26.12 33.52 -3.68
C ALA A 45 26.14 31.99 -3.82
N GLN A 46 26.32 31.24 -2.72
CA GLN A 46 26.37 29.78 -2.70
C GLN A 46 25.03 29.13 -2.31
N MET A 47 23.97 29.93 -2.13
CA MET A 47 22.70 29.50 -1.56
C MET A 47 21.63 29.45 -2.66
N PHE A 48 20.83 28.38 -2.69
CA PHE A 48 19.68 28.26 -3.58
C PHE A 48 18.39 28.16 -2.77
N ASN A 49 17.28 28.56 -3.41
CA ASN A 49 15.96 28.43 -2.83
C ASN A 49 15.15 27.42 -3.66
N SER A 50 14.58 26.41 -3.01
CA SER A 50 13.68 25.45 -3.67
C SER A 50 12.57 25.01 -2.72
N LEU A 51 11.38 24.79 -3.28
CA LEU A 51 10.28 24.11 -2.61
C LEU A 51 10.03 22.79 -3.34
N GLU A 52 10.32 21.69 -2.68
CA GLU A 52 10.21 20.34 -3.22
C GLU A 52 9.01 19.64 -2.58
N ILE A 53 8.05 19.24 -3.40
CA ILE A 53 6.83 18.57 -2.94
C ILE A 53 7.06 17.06 -3.02
N ASN A 54 7.02 16.38 -1.87
CA ASN A 54 7.21 14.93 -1.82
C ASN A 54 5.89 14.17 -1.93
N THR A 55 4.84 14.66 -1.28
CA THR A 55 3.55 13.97 -1.26
C THR A 55 2.42 14.95 -0.99
N LEU A 56 1.30 14.76 -1.69
CA LEU A 56 0.08 15.53 -1.52
C LEU A 56 -0.92 14.77 -0.64
N SER A 57 -1.86 15.50 -0.03
CA SER A 57 -3.04 14.85 0.53
C SER A 57 -4.00 14.51 -0.61
N LEU A 58 -4.08 13.22 -0.92
CA LEU A 58 -4.87 12.69 -2.02
C LEU A 58 -5.98 11.80 -1.47
N LYS A 59 -6.97 11.50 -2.32
CA LYS A 59 -8.04 10.55 -1.99
C LYS A 59 -7.43 9.24 -1.45
N PRO A 60 -7.78 8.82 -0.22
CA PRO A 60 -7.33 7.55 0.33
C PRO A 60 -7.70 6.40 -0.59
N ARG A 61 -6.77 5.45 -0.74
CA ARG A 61 -7.03 4.16 -1.37
C ARG A 61 -7.82 3.27 -0.40
N ASN A 62 -8.19 2.08 -0.86
CA ASN A 62 -8.77 1.05 0.01
C ASN A 62 -7.88 0.84 1.23
N THR A 63 -8.49 0.83 2.40
CA THR A 63 -7.78 0.68 3.67
C THR A 63 -7.86 -0.77 4.14
N TYR A 64 -6.75 -1.24 4.71
CA TYR A 64 -6.62 -2.58 5.22
C TYR A 64 -6.19 -2.52 6.69
N LEU A 65 -6.56 -3.55 7.44
CA LEU A 65 -5.94 -3.85 8.72
C LEU A 65 -4.50 -4.35 8.50
N SER A 66 -3.73 -4.44 9.57
CA SER A 66 -2.42 -5.10 9.59
C SER A 66 -2.41 -6.14 10.72
N ARG A 67 -1.45 -7.07 10.73
CA ARG A 67 -1.30 -8.02 11.86
C ARG A 67 -1.20 -7.31 13.20
N THR A 68 -0.41 -6.23 13.27
CA THR A 68 -0.29 -5.38 14.46
C THR A 68 -1.66 -4.84 14.87
N LEU A 69 -2.40 -4.25 13.94
CA LEU A 69 -3.68 -3.63 14.25
C LEU A 69 -4.73 -4.67 14.66
N ILE A 70 -4.76 -5.85 14.02
CA ILE A 70 -5.61 -6.98 14.41
C ILE A 70 -5.28 -7.42 15.84
N ALA A 71 -4.00 -7.56 16.19
CA ALA A 71 -3.58 -7.95 17.53
C ALA A 71 -4.02 -6.92 18.59
N LEU A 72 -3.80 -5.62 18.32
CA LEU A 72 -4.18 -4.54 19.23
C LEU A 72 -5.70 -4.40 19.36
N LEU A 73 -6.45 -4.51 18.27
CA LEU A 73 -7.92 -4.50 18.29
C LEU A 73 -8.48 -5.70 19.06
N THR A 74 -7.90 -6.88 18.88
CA THR A 74 -8.30 -8.10 19.61
C THR A 74 -8.02 -7.92 21.10
N TYR A 75 -6.86 -7.40 21.47
CA TYR A 75 -6.54 -7.08 22.87
C TYR A 75 -7.49 -6.02 23.46
N GLY A 76 -7.90 -5.05 22.65
CA GLY A 76 -8.92 -4.05 23.01
C GLY A 76 -10.35 -4.58 23.05
N GLY A 77 -10.59 -5.89 22.85
CA GLY A 77 -11.90 -6.52 23.02
C GLY A 77 -12.72 -6.72 21.75
N VAL A 78 -12.17 -6.44 20.55
CA VAL A 78 -12.86 -6.75 19.29
C VAL A 78 -12.95 -8.28 19.11
N PRO A 79 -14.16 -8.85 18.91
CA PRO A 79 -14.34 -10.29 18.73
C PRO A 79 -13.54 -10.83 17.55
N VAL A 80 -13.01 -12.04 17.68
CA VAL A 80 -12.19 -12.64 16.62
C VAL A 80 -13.00 -12.98 15.37
N GLU A 81 -14.29 -13.27 15.57
CA GLU A 81 -15.29 -13.54 14.54
C GLU A 81 -15.40 -12.38 13.55
N TYR A 82 -15.29 -11.14 14.02
CA TYR A 82 -15.29 -9.95 13.15
C TYR A 82 -14.19 -10.01 12.09
N PHE A 83 -12.98 -10.47 12.47
CA PHE A 83 -11.88 -10.61 11.52
C PHE A 83 -12.07 -11.82 10.61
N TYR A 84 -12.65 -12.90 11.12
CA TYR A 84 -12.92 -14.11 10.34
C TYR A 84 -14.00 -13.87 9.29
N ASP A 85 -15.03 -13.09 9.60
CA ASP A 85 -16.08 -12.72 8.64
C ASP A 85 -15.49 -11.90 7.49
N ILE A 86 -14.64 -10.91 7.79
CA ILE A 86 -13.93 -10.14 6.74
C ILE A 86 -13.05 -11.06 5.90
N LEU A 87 -12.31 -11.94 6.56
CA LEU A 87 -11.41 -12.88 5.89
C LEU A 87 -12.17 -13.81 4.94
N ASN A 88 -13.21 -14.49 5.43
CA ASN A 88 -14.00 -15.45 4.68
C ASN A 88 -14.69 -14.79 3.49
N ASN A 89 -15.32 -13.63 3.70
CA ASN A 89 -15.91 -12.84 2.62
C ASN A 89 -14.89 -12.48 1.54
N THR A 90 -13.68 -12.08 1.93
CA THR A 90 -12.62 -11.73 0.97
C THR A 90 -12.12 -12.97 0.22
N LEU A 91 -11.97 -14.11 0.91
CA LEU A 91 -11.58 -15.37 0.27
C LEU A 91 -12.65 -15.83 -0.74
N GLU A 92 -13.93 -15.79 -0.39
CA GLU A 92 -15.03 -16.09 -1.31
C GLU A 92 -15.06 -15.15 -2.52
N GLU A 93 -14.80 -13.85 -2.34
CA GLU A 93 -14.62 -12.91 -3.46
C GLU A 93 -13.50 -13.38 -4.40
N THR A 94 -12.37 -13.89 -3.87
CA THR A 94 -11.28 -14.41 -4.73
C THR A 94 -11.64 -15.67 -5.52
N GLN A 95 -12.60 -16.48 -5.06
CA GLN A 95 -13.12 -17.61 -5.83
C GLN A 95 -14.05 -17.13 -6.95
N ARG A 96 -14.89 -16.14 -6.65
CA ARG A 96 -15.83 -15.54 -7.62
C ARG A 96 -15.14 -14.85 -8.79
N LEU A 97 -13.87 -14.47 -8.66
CA LEU A 97 -13.06 -13.88 -9.73
C LEU A 97 -13.09 -14.67 -11.06
N TYR A 98 -13.28 -15.98 -11.01
CA TYR A 98 -13.25 -16.83 -12.21
C TYR A 98 -14.63 -17.05 -12.85
N SER A 99 -15.70 -16.56 -12.23
CA SER A 99 -17.09 -16.81 -12.67
C SER A 99 -17.98 -15.58 -12.69
N ASP A 100 -17.59 -14.49 -12.03
CA ASP A 100 -18.32 -13.23 -11.97
C ASP A 100 -17.45 -12.08 -12.53
N GLU A 101 -17.87 -11.56 -13.68
CA GLU A 101 -17.19 -10.48 -14.40
C GLU A 101 -17.12 -9.19 -13.58
N VAL A 102 -18.15 -8.89 -12.78
CA VAL A 102 -18.18 -7.66 -11.96
C VAL A 102 -17.14 -7.75 -10.85
N THR A 103 -17.05 -8.92 -10.19
CA THR A 103 -16.03 -9.18 -9.17
C THR A 103 -14.63 -9.19 -9.77
N ALA A 104 -14.43 -9.86 -10.91
CA ALA A 104 -13.17 -9.86 -11.65
C ALA A 104 -12.71 -8.43 -12.00
N LEU A 105 -13.63 -7.61 -12.52
CA LEU A 105 -13.36 -6.24 -12.89
C LEU A 105 -13.06 -5.36 -11.66
N LYS A 106 -13.80 -5.52 -10.56
CA LYS A 106 -13.56 -4.80 -9.29
C LYS A 106 -12.13 -5.05 -8.79
N VAL A 107 -11.68 -6.29 -8.76
CA VAL A 107 -10.33 -6.64 -8.30
C VAL A 107 -9.24 -6.15 -9.26
N ALA A 108 -9.44 -6.29 -10.57
CA ALA A 108 -8.51 -5.77 -11.57
C ALA A 108 -8.35 -4.24 -11.47
N VAL A 109 -9.46 -3.49 -11.34
CA VAL A 109 -9.43 -2.03 -11.18
C VAL A 109 -8.77 -1.60 -9.87
N ASN A 110 -8.92 -2.37 -8.79
CA ASN A 110 -8.24 -2.10 -7.52
C ASN A 110 -6.71 -2.26 -7.61
N HIS A 111 -6.22 -3.05 -8.56
CA HIS A 111 -4.81 -3.30 -8.82
C HIS A 111 -4.27 -2.58 -10.08
N ARG A 112 -4.97 -1.54 -10.57
CA ARG A 112 -4.65 -0.85 -11.84
C ARG A 112 -3.21 -0.36 -12.03
N ASP A 113 -2.44 -0.23 -10.96
CA ASP A 113 -1.02 0.14 -11.02
C ASP A 113 -0.14 -1.01 -11.58
N ARG A 114 -0.70 -2.23 -11.73
CA ARG A 114 -0.05 -3.38 -12.37
C ARG A 114 -0.47 -3.52 -13.83
N ASP A 115 0.48 -3.85 -14.70
CA ASP A 115 0.22 -4.04 -16.13
C ASP A 115 -0.75 -5.18 -16.44
N ASP A 116 -0.64 -6.30 -15.71
CA ASP A 116 -1.54 -7.44 -15.88
C ASP A 116 -2.96 -7.14 -15.39
N ALA A 117 -3.11 -6.31 -14.36
CA ALA A 117 -4.41 -5.83 -13.91
C ALA A 117 -5.06 -4.85 -14.92
N SER A 118 -4.28 -3.94 -15.49
CA SER A 118 -4.72 -3.01 -16.54
C SER A 118 -5.16 -3.77 -17.80
N THR A 119 -4.39 -4.78 -18.19
CA THR A 119 -4.72 -5.68 -19.31
C THR A 119 -6.01 -6.45 -19.02
N ALA A 120 -6.12 -7.09 -17.84
CA ALA A 120 -7.34 -7.80 -17.44
C ALA A 120 -8.57 -6.90 -17.42
N THR A 121 -8.44 -5.66 -16.91
CA THR A 121 -9.52 -4.66 -16.93
C THR A 121 -10.00 -4.40 -18.36
N SER A 122 -9.06 -4.20 -19.29
CA SER A 122 -9.38 -3.92 -20.69
C SER A 122 -10.05 -5.11 -21.38
N MET A 123 -9.59 -6.33 -21.11
CA MET A 123 -10.16 -7.57 -21.64
C MET A 123 -11.60 -7.78 -21.16
N ILE A 124 -11.84 -7.66 -19.85
CA ILE A 124 -13.18 -7.82 -19.27
C ILE A 124 -14.13 -6.75 -19.83
N MET A 125 -13.68 -5.49 -19.91
CA MET A 125 -14.46 -4.39 -20.51
C MET A 125 -14.79 -4.61 -21.99
N ALA A 126 -13.96 -5.37 -22.71
CA ALA A 126 -14.19 -5.75 -24.10
C ALA A 126 -15.11 -6.99 -24.24
N GLY A 127 -15.60 -7.55 -23.14
CA GLY A 127 -16.44 -8.75 -23.11
C GLY A 127 -15.65 -10.05 -23.32
N VAL A 128 -14.32 -10.03 -23.18
CA VAL A 128 -13.51 -11.25 -23.29
C VAL A 128 -13.88 -12.20 -22.14
N PRO A 129 -14.21 -13.48 -22.42
CA PRO A 129 -14.66 -14.39 -21.39
C PRO A 129 -13.58 -14.66 -20.34
N LEU A 130 -13.95 -14.81 -19.07
CA LEU A 130 -13.01 -15.09 -17.97
C LEU A 130 -12.24 -16.41 -18.13
N THR A 131 -12.74 -17.31 -18.98
CA THR A 131 -12.09 -18.57 -19.37
C THR A 131 -10.98 -18.37 -20.41
N GLU A 132 -10.77 -17.16 -20.93
CA GLU A 132 -9.65 -16.86 -21.81
C GLU A 132 -8.33 -17.15 -21.04
N PRO A 133 -7.43 -18.03 -21.56
CA PRO A 133 -6.25 -18.47 -20.84
C PRO A 133 -5.39 -17.36 -20.22
N TYR A 134 -5.09 -16.29 -20.96
CA TYR A 134 -4.25 -15.22 -20.44
C TYR A 134 -4.98 -14.36 -19.39
N LEU A 135 -6.25 -14.03 -19.62
CA LEU A 135 -7.09 -13.35 -18.63
C LEU A 135 -7.16 -14.15 -17.32
N TRP A 136 -7.40 -15.46 -17.42
CA TRP A 136 -7.41 -16.35 -16.26
C TRP A 136 -6.06 -16.31 -15.53
N CYS A 137 -4.94 -16.30 -16.26
CA CYS A 137 -3.61 -16.19 -15.66
C CYS A 137 -3.41 -14.85 -14.93
N CYS A 138 -3.89 -13.74 -15.50
CA CYS A 138 -3.86 -12.43 -14.85
C CYS A 138 -4.71 -12.43 -13.58
N LEU A 139 -5.95 -12.94 -13.64
CA LEU A 139 -6.85 -13.03 -12.48
C LEU A 139 -6.29 -13.95 -11.39
N SER A 140 -5.67 -15.07 -11.75
CA SER A 140 -5.01 -15.98 -10.81
C SER A 140 -3.82 -15.32 -10.10
N SER A 141 -3.03 -14.54 -10.84
CA SER A 141 -1.93 -13.72 -10.29
C SER A 141 -2.44 -12.68 -9.27
N LEU A 142 -3.57 -12.01 -9.58
CA LEU A 142 -4.21 -11.05 -8.68
C LEU A 142 -4.83 -11.73 -7.44
N ALA A 143 -5.54 -12.84 -7.62
CA ALA A 143 -6.11 -13.63 -6.53
C ALA A 143 -5.02 -14.11 -5.56
N LYS A 144 -3.87 -14.54 -6.11
CA LYS A 144 -2.72 -14.96 -5.31
C LYS A 144 -2.12 -13.80 -4.51
N GLU A 145 -2.05 -12.60 -5.07
CA GLU A 145 -1.58 -11.41 -4.34
C GLU A 145 -2.53 -11.06 -3.19
N GLU A 146 -3.83 -11.00 -3.43
CA GLU A 146 -4.85 -10.75 -2.39
C GLU A 146 -4.74 -11.76 -1.25
N ARG A 147 -4.66 -13.07 -1.57
CA ARG A 147 -4.46 -14.13 -0.57
C ARG A 147 -3.16 -13.96 0.21
N ASN A 148 -2.05 -13.65 -0.45
CA ASN A 148 -0.78 -13.39 0.25
C ASN A 148 -0.90 -12.16 1.17
N GLY A 149 -1.65 -11.15 0.76
CA GLY A 149 -2.01 -10.00 1.59
C GLY A 149 -2.78 -10.41 2.84
N LEU A 150 -3.81 -11.25 2.69
CA LEU A 150 -4.61 -11.79 3.80
C LEU A 150 -3.75 -12.58 4.80
N LYS A 151 -2.81 -13.42 4.32
CA LYS A 151 -1.81 -14.06 5.20
C LYS A 151 -0.99 -13.05 5.99
N GLY A 152 -0.69 -11.91 5.37
CA GLY A 152 -0.03 -10.75 5.97
C GLY A 152 -0.92 -9.91 6.90
N GLY A 153 -2.15 -10.35 7.18
CA GLY A 153 -3.13 -9.61 8.00
C GLY A 153 -3.73 -8.39 7.30
N ARG A 154 -3.59 -8.26 5.98
CA ARG A 154 -4.19 -7.17 5.18
C ARG A 154 -5.68 -7.44 4.92
N LEU A 155 -6.49 -7.37 5.98
CA LEU A 155 -7.93 -7.54 5.87
C LEU A 155 -8.59 -6.24 5.38
N PRO A 156 -9.35 -6.23 4.28
CA PRO A 156 -10.02 -5.02 3.78
C PRO A 156 -11.08 -4.55 4.77
N ILE A 157 -11.12 -3.25 5.05
CA ILE A 157 -12.07 -2.69 6.02
C ILE A 157 -12.78 -1.46 5.49
N ALA A 158 -14.10 -1.45 5.70
CA ALA A 158 -14.99 -0.35 5.36
C ALA A 158 -14.87 0.84 6.33
N ASP A 159 -15.28 2.02 5.86
CA ASP A 159 -15.46 3.25 6.67
C ASP A 159 -14.21 3.64 7.43
N THR A 160 -13.08 3.46 6.75
CA THR A 160 -11.74 3.58 7.33
C THR A 160 -10.78 4.16 6.29
N PHE A 161 -9.94 5.10 6.71
CA PHE A 161 -9.11 5.92 5.81
C PHE A 161 -7.72 6.17 6.40
N TYR A 162 -6.71 6.26 5.54
CA TYR A 162 -5.43 6.85 5.92
C TYR A 162 -5.40 8.34 5.54
N LEU A 163 -5.32 9.21 6.54
CA LEU A 163 -5.38 10.66 6.39
C LEU A 163 -4.08 11.31 6.88
N MET A 164 -3.63 12.36 6.19
CA MET A 164 -2.47 13.13 6.65
C MET A 164 -2.85 13.90 7.92
N GLY A 165 -2.06 13.73 8.98
CA GLY A 165 -2.29 14.40 10.26
C GLY A 165 -1.64 15.78 10.31
N THR A 166 -2.33 16.72 10.95
CA THR A 166 -1.81 18.06 11.20
C THR A 166 -2.42 18.66 12.46
N ALA A 167 -1.87 19.79 12.93
CA ALA A 167 -2.42 20.53 14.05
C ALA A 167 -3.61 21.40 13.62
N ASP A 168 -4.60 21.57 14.49
CA ASP A 168 -5.70 22.50 14.30
C ASP A 168 -5.19 23.95 14.17
N PRO A 169 -5.40 24.62 13.02
CA PRO A 169 -4.98 26.00 12.83
C PRO A 169 -5.91 27.01 13.52
N THR A 170 -7.02 26.58 14.09
CA THR A 170 -8.02 27.45 14.74
C THR A 170 -7.90 27.49 16.26
N ASP A 171 -7.18 26.54 16.86
CA ASP A 171 -7.10 26.33 18.32
C ASP A 171 -8.48 26.17 19.00
N THR A 172 -9.46 25.65 18.27
CA THR A 172 -10.83 25.47 18.78
C THR A 172 -11.05 24.09 19.39
N LEU A 173 -10.40 23.06 18.84
CA LEU A 173 -10.55 21.68 19.31
C LEU A 173 -10.05 21.52 20.75
N ASN A 174 -10.84 20.84 21.60
CA ASN A 174 -10.45 20.44 22.94
C ASN A 174 -9.57 19.18 22.93
N PRO A 175 -8.88 18.85 24.03
CA PRO A 175 -8.23 17.55 24.17
C PRO A 175 -9.23 16.42 23.87
N HIS A 176 -8.76 15.39 23.15
CA HIS A 176 -9.56 14.26 22.64
C HIS A 176 -10.56 14.57 21.52
N GLU A 177 -10.63 15.81 21.03
CA GLU A 177 -11.38 16.17 19.84
C GLU A 177 -10.47 16.25 18.61
N VAL A 178 -11.03 15.88 17.46
CA VAL A 178 -10.40 15.98 16.14
C VAL A 178 -11.36 16.61 15.14
N CYS A 179 -10.84 17.23 14.09
CA CYS A 179 -11.62 17.53 12.89
C CYS A 179 -11.13 16.64 11.76
N VAL A 180 -12.03 15.97 11.06
CA VAL A 180 -11.68 15.08 9.95
C VAL A 180 -12.41 15.53 8.70
N ILE A 181 -11.67 15.79 7.62
CA ILE A 181 -12.21 16.22 6.32
C ILE A 181 -12.01 15.11 5.29
N LEU A 182 -13.08 14.66 4.65
CA LEU A 182 -13.09 13.71 3.54
C LEU A 182 -13.53 14.39 2.22
N GLU A 183 -13.95 13.60 1.22
CA GLU A 183 -14.35 14.12 -0.09
C GLU A 183 -15.55 15.07 -0.04
N HIS A 184 -16.54 14.74 0.80
CA HIS A 184 -17.83 15.43 0.88
C HIS A 184 -17.95 16.38 2.08
N GLY A 185 -16.85 16.65 2.78
CA GLY A 185 -16.81 17.57 3.92
C GLY A 185 -16.32 16.92 5.22
N GLN A 186 -16.66 17.56 6.33
CA GLN A 186 -16.30 17.09 7.67
C GLN A 186 -17.17 15.89 8.07
N ILE A 187 -16.58 14.92 8.76
CA ILE A 187 -17.31 13.81 9.40
C ILE A 187 -17.46 14.08 10.90
N PHE A 188 -18.46 13.46 11.52
CA PHE A 188 -18.83 13.69 12.91
C PHE A 188 -19.01 12.38 13.67
N GLY A 189 -18.85 12.44 14.99
CA GLY A 189 -19.03 11.31 15.90
C GLY A 189 -17.72 10.66 16.31
N GLU A 190 -17.80 9.53 17.01
CA GLU A 190 -16.61 8.85 17.50
C GLU A 190 -15.79 8.25 16.36
N VAL A 191 -14.48 8.30 16.51
CA VAL A 191 -13.51 7.73 15.58
C VAL A 191 -12.43 6.97 16.36
N LEU A 192 -11.93 5.88 15.77
CA LEU A 192 -10.68 5.27 16.19
C LEU A 192 -9.54 5.86 15.34
N VAL A 193 -8.43 6.23 15.98
CA VAL A 193 -7.27 6.83 15.34
C VAL A 193 -6.00 6.08 15.75
N TYR A 194 -5.20 5.68 14.76
CA TYR A 194 -3.96 4.91 14.94
C TYR A 194 -2.91 5.33 13.91
N ARG A 195 -1.63 5.15 14.22
CA ARG A 195 -0.51 5.36 13.28
C ARG A 195 0.25 4.06 13.10
N ASN A 196 0.43 3.64 11.85
CA ASN A 196 1.10 2.38 11.55
C ASN A 196 2.60 2.59 11.31
N PRO A 197 3.51 1.76 11.89
CA PRO A 197 3.27 0.76 12.94
C PRO A 197 3.35 1.35 14.37
N GLY A 198 2.29 1.18 15.14
CA GLY A 198 2.25 1.39 16.59
C GLY A 198 2.08 0.06 17.30
N LEU A 199 2.88 -0.20 18.33
CA LEU A 199 2.95 -1.49 19.02
C LEU A 199 2.34 -1.47 20.43
N HIS A 200 2.04 -0.29 20.98
CA HIS A 200 1.48 -0.13 22.31
C HIS A 200 -0.04 -0.32 22.30
N PHE A 201 -0.56 -0.92 23.38
CA PHE A 201 -2.01 -1.13 23.56
C PHE A 201 -2.81 0.17 23.51
N GLY A 202 -2.17 1.27 23.91
CA GLY A 202 -2.70 2.63 23.90
C GLY A 202 -2.48 3.42 22.60
N ASP A 203 -1.89 2.85 21.55
CA ASP A 203 -1.67 3.59 20.30
C ASP A 203 -2.95 3.74 19.46
N ILE A 204 -3.99 2.96 19.76
CA ILE A 204 -5.31 3.17 19.16
C ILE A 204 -6.11 4.08 20.09
N HIS A 205 -6.32 5.31 19.64
CA HIS A 205 -7.08 6.31 20.37
C HIS A 205 -8.54 6.30 19.95
N ARG A 206 -9.45 6.41 20.91
CA ARG A 206 -10.86 6.76 20.67
C ARG A 206 -11.01 8.27 20.84
N LEU A 207 -11.33 8.98 19.77
CA LEU A 207 -11.44 10.44 19.72
C LEU A 207 -12.83 10.85 19.20
N LEU A 208 -13.20 12.10 19.44
CA LEU A 208 -14.47 12.66 18.95
C LEU A 208 -14.22 13.57 17.74
N ALA A 209 -14.78 13.22 16.58
CA ALA A 209 -14.80 14.08 15.41
C ALA A 209 -15.90 15.15 15.57
N VAL A 210 -15.49 16.42 15.69
CA VAL A 210 -16.39 17.56 15.92
C VAL A 210 -16.33 18.58 14.78
N PRO A 211 -17.43 19.31 14.52
CA PRO A 211 -17.44 20.37 13.52
C PRO A 211 -16.57 21.55 13.96
N VAL A 212 -15.64 21.96 13.09
CA VAL A 212 -14.89 23.21 13.27
C VAL A 212 -15.47 24.27 12.35
N LYS A 213 -16.16 25.24 12.95
CA LYS A 213 -16.72 26.41 12.26
C LYS A 213 -15.57 27.22 11.64
N ASN A 214 -15.79 27.75 10.44
CA ASN A 214 -14.84 28.62 9.73
C ASN A 214 -13.48 27.97 9.36
N LEU A 215 -13.33 26.65 9.49
CA LEU A 215 -12.11 25.97 9.04
C LEU A 215 -11.87 26.18 7.53
N GLY A 216 -12.95 26.23 6.74
CA GLY A 216 -12.92 26.53 5.30
C GLY A 216 -12.35 27.91 4.96
N ASP A 217 -12.44 28.88 5.89
CA ASP A 217 -11.83 30.20 5.70
C ASP A 217 -10.31 30.16 5.79
N ILE A 218 -9.75 29.10 6.40
CA ILE A 218 -8.32 28.87 6.51
C ILE A 218 -7.89 27.89 5.41
N VAL A 219 -8.41 26.67 5.43
CA VAL A 219 -7.90 25.57 4.58
C VAL A 219 -8.53 25.54 3.19
N GLY A 220 -9.55 26.36 2.95
CA GLY A 220 -10.27 26.39 1.68
C GLY A 220 -10.94 25.07 1.34
N ASN A 221 -10.69 24.59 0.11
CA ASN A 221 -11.25 23.34 -0.40
C ASN A 221 -10.29 22.15 -0.16
N ALA A 222 -9.38 22.25 0.82
CA ALA A 222 -8.51 21.14 1.19
C ALA A 222 -9.37 19.95 1.67
N LYS A 223 -9.00 18.75 1.22
CA LYS A 223 -9.68 17.48 1.53
C LYS A 223 -8.67 16.50 2.11
N TYR A 224 -9.20 15.44 2.74
CA TYR A 224 -8.43 14.28 3.20
C TYR A 224 -7.40 14.61 4.29
N GLY A 225 -7.84 15.22 5.38
CA GLY A 225 -6.97 15.56 6.51
C GLY A 225 -7.62 15.26 7.84
N ILE A 226 -6.79 14.96 8.84
CA ILE A 226 -7.19 14.93 10.25
C ILE A 226 -6.41 16.02 11.00
N PHE A 227 -7.16 16.85 11.72
CA PHE A 227 -6.66 17.97 12.50
C PHE A 227 -6.81 17.63 13.97
N PHE A 228 -5.69 17.67 14.70
CA PHE A 228 -5.63 17.36 16.12
C PHE A 228 -5.59 18.63 16.95
N SER A 229 -6.19 18.58 18.14
CA SER A 229 -6.10 19.67 19.11
C SER A 229 -4.63 20.01 19.43
N THR A 230 -4.39 21.30 19.60
CA THR A 230 -3.14 21.89 20.10
C THR A 230 -3.14 22.03 21.63
N LYS A 231 -4.20 21.57 22.30
CA LYS A 231 -4.39 21.64 23.76
C LYS A 231 -4.08 20.30 24.41
N GLY A 232 -3.73 20.36 25.70
CA GLY A 232 -3.43 19.19 26.51
C GLY A 232 -1.94 19.08 26.87
N PRO A 233 -1.60 18.13 27.75
CA PRO A 233 -0.23 18.00 28.28
C PRO A 233 0.74 17.40 27.25
N ARG A 234 0.25 16.59 26.32
CA ARG A 234 1.02 16.01 25.20
C ARG A 234 0.19 16.05 23.94
N SER A 235 0.87 16.08 22.79
CA SER A 235 0.19 16.00 21.51
C SER A 235 -0.34 14.59 21.27
N ALA A 236 -1.51 14.47 20.64
CA ALA A 236 -2.08 13.19 20.22
C ALA A 236 -1.14 12.42 19.28
N ALA A 237 -0.35 13.13 18.46
CA ALA A 237 0.66 12.51 17.59
C ALA A 237 1.71 11.77 18.40
N THR A 238 2.27 12.40 19.44
CA THR A 238 3.28 11.79 20.31
C THR A 238 2.70 10.63 21.13
N GLU A 239 1.44 10.74 21.53
CA GLU A 239 0.71 9.66 22.20
C GLU A 239 0.53 8.42 21.32
N ILE A 240 0.35 8.62 20.01
CA ILE A 240 0.11 7.56 19.03
C ILE A 240 1.43 7.15 18.37
N ALA A 241 2.04 6.10 18.91
CA ALA A 241 3.27 5.49 18.40
C ALA A 241 4.48 6.46 18.35
N ASN A 242 4.55 7.48 19.21
CA ASN A 242 5.60 8.51 19.18
C ASN A 242 5.70 9.26 17.84
N GLY A 243 4.54 9.59 17.23
CA GLY A 243 4.46 10.31 15.96
C GLY A 243 4.59 11.83 16.05
N ASP A 244 4.57 12.47 14.88
CA ASP A 244 4.53 13.93 14.74
C ASP A 244 3.61 14.37 13.57
N PHE A 245 3.76 15.61 13.09
CA PHE A 245 2.99 16.17 11.97
C PHE A 245 3.89 16.53 10.76
N ASP A 246 5.02 15.83 10.57
CA ASP A 246 5.97 16.07 9.48
C ASP A 246 5.62 15.32 8.18
N GLY A 247 4.54 14.55 8.19
CA GLY A 247 4.04 13.75 7.08
C GLY A 247 3.28 12.50 7.49
N ASP A 248 3.20 12.23 8.79
CA ASP A 248 2.51 11.08 9.37
C ASP A 248 1.06 10.96 8.87
N LYS A 249 0.70 9.71 8.55
CA LYS A 249 -0.65 9.33 8.16
C LYS A 249 -1.30 8.51 9.26
N TYR A 250 -2.53 8.84 9.56
CA TYR A 250 -3.31 8.21 10.60
C TYR A 250 -4.40 7.36 9.96
N TRP A 251 -4.48 6.11 10.39
CA TRP A 251 -5.61 5.24 10.18
C TRP A 251 -6.77 5.77 11.02
N VAL A 252 -7.86 6.17 10.38
CA VAL A 252 -9.06 6.74 11.01
C VAL A 252 -10.24 5.87 10.64
N SER A 253 -10.95 5.32 11.62
CA SER A 253 -12.10 4.43 11.40
C SER A 253 -13.35 4.93 12.10
N GLN A 254 -14.45 4.97 11.34
CA GLN A 254 -15.83 5.13 11.85
C GLN A 254 -16.59 3.80 11.80
N ASN A 255 -15.89 2.67 11.67
CA ASN A 255 -16.52 1.37 11.56
C ASN A 255 -17.35 1.06 12.84
N PRO A 256 -18.68 0.86 12.73
CA PRO A 256 -19.55 0.69 13.89
C PRO A 256 -19.21 -0.53 14.75
N GLN A 257 -18.74 -1.63 14.14
CA GLN A 257 -18.36 -2.84 14.90
C GLN A 257 -17.11 -2.57 15.73
N LEU A 258 -16.11 -1.89 15.15
CA LEU A 258 -14.92 -1.51 15.90
C LEU A 258 -15.24 -0.53 17.03
N LEU A 259 -16.05 0.51 16.78
CA LEU A 259 -16.46 1.47 17.82
C LEU A 259 -17.28 0.83 18.93
N LYS A 260 -18.08 -0.20 18.61
CA LYS A 260 -18.89 -0.94 19.57
C LYS A 260 -18.05 -1.76 20.54
N TYR A 261 -17.06 -2.50 20.03
CA TYR A 261 -16.34 -3.49 20.82
C TYR A 261 -15.00 -2.99 21.37
N PHE A 262 -14.33 -2.07 20.67
CA PHE A 262 -13.00 -1.65 21.06
C PHE A 262 -13.00 -0.77 22.32
N THR A 263 -12.16 -1.16 23.28
CA THR A 263 -11.88 -0.45 24.52
C THR A 263 -10.46 0.10 24.49
N ALA A 264 -10.34 1.43 24.57
CA ALA A 264 -9.05 2.10 24.54
C ALA A 264 -8.24 1.83 25.81
N SER A 265 -6.94 1.59 25.65
CA SER A 265 -5.99 1.53 26.76
C SER A 265 -5.40 2.92 27.06
N ARG A 266 -4.66 3.03 28.16
CA ARG A 266 -3.94 4.27 28.47
C ARG A 266 -2.93 4.60 27.37
N PRO A 267 -2.87 5.86 26.89
CA PRO A 267 -1.92 6.28 25.86
C PRO A 267 -0.48 5.92 26.22
N TRP A 268 0.33 5.63 25.20
CA TRP A 268 1.72 5.25 25.43
C TRP A 268 2.50 6.37 26.12
N SER A 269 3.08 6.07 27.27
CA SER A 269 4.08 6.91 27.92
C SER A 269 5.36 6.12 28.07
N ARG A 270 6.48 6.73 27.69
CA ARG A 270 7.80 6.12 27.82
C ARG A 270 8.12 5.80 29.28
N ILE A 271 8.47 4.54 29.56
CA ILE A 271 8.91 4.08 30.88
C ILE A 271 10.42 3.83 30.84
N HIS A 272 10.90 3.21 29.78
CA HIS A 272 12.29 2.86 29.55
C HIS A 272 12.88 3.72 28.41
N SER A 273 14.16 4.02 28.51
CA SER A 273 14.90 4.73 27.47
C SER A 273 16.30 4.15 27.38
N THR A 274 16.78 4.04 26.14
CA THR A 274 18.18 3.77 25.89
C THR A 274 19.02 4.96 26.38
N PRO A 275 20.19 4.74 27.00
CA PRO A 275 21.09 5.83 27.35
C PRO A 275 21.41 6.69 26.12
N LYS A 276 21.33 8.01 26.28
CA LYS A 276 21.70 8.92 25.19
C LYS A 276 23.19 8.85 24.97
N THR A 277 23.60 8.61 23.73
CA THR A 277 25.00 8.78 23.34
C THR A 277 25.33 10.28 23.40
N LEU A 278 26.42 10.64 24.08
CA LEU A 278 26.92 12.01 24.09
C LEU A 278 27.59 12.29 22.75
N HIS A 279 26.92 13.04 21.89
CA HIS A 279 27.49 13.50 20.63
C HIS A 279 28.04 14.92 20.80
N ARG A 280 29.23 15.19 20.27
CA ARG A 280 29.75 16.56 20.15
C ARG A 280 29.01 17.23 19.00
N GLU A 281 28.58 18.49 19.18
CA GLU A 281 27.95 19.22 18.08
C GLU A 281 28.91 19.39 16.90
N PRO A 282 28.42 19.34 15.64
CA PRO A 282 29.25 19.51 14.44
C PRO A 282 30.15 20.75 14.48
N ASN A 283 29.67 21.84 15.09
CA ASN A 283 30.41 23.10 15.21
C ASN A 283 31.64 23.00 16.13
N ASN A 284 31.71 21.99 17.00
CA ASN A 284 32.81 21.77 17.95
C ASN A 284 33.96 20.94 17.38
N PHE A 285 33.89 20.54 16.10
CA PHE A 285 34.94 19.85 15.36
C PHE A 285 35.68 20.79 14.41
N SER A 286 36.97 20.52 14.16
CA SER A 286 37.73 21.14 13.05
C SER A 286 37.17 20.74 11.68
N ALA A 287 37.63 21.36 10.60
CA ALA A 287 37.19 20.99 9.26
C ALA A 287 37.54 19.53 8.90
N GLU A 288 38.77 19.11 9.22
CA GLU A 288 39.28 17.76 8.98
C GLU A 288 38.58 16.72 9.86
N GLU A 289 38.34 17.05 11.14
CA GLU A 289 37.59 16.20 12.07
C GLU A 289 36.14 15.99 11.60
N ARG A 290 35.49 17.04 11.07
CA ARG A 290 34.13 16.92 10.51
C ARG A 290 34.10 15.97 9.32
N GLU A 291 35.07 16.08 8.41
CA GLU A 291 35.15 15.20 7.25
C GLU A 291 35.35 13.75 7.69
N HIS A 292 36.27 13.51 8.63
CA HIS A 292 36.50 12.17 9.19
C HIS A 292 35.25 11.61 9.87
N GLU A 293 34.60 12.38 10.75
CA GLU A 293 33.39 11.98 11.48
C GLU A 293 32.22 11.71 10.52
N LEU A 294 32.08 12.53 9.47
CA LEU A 294 31.07 12.32 8.42
C LEU A 294 31.30 11.00 7.69
N PHE A 295 32.53 10.72 7.26
CA PHE A 295 32.87 9.46 6.61
C PHE A 295 32.68 8.26 7.52
N GLN A 296 33.11 8.34 8.78
CA GLN A 296 32.91 7.27 9.76
C GLN A 296 31.43 7.02 10.01
N THR A 297 30.64 8.07 10.27
CA THR A 297 29.19 7.97 10.47
C THR A 297 28.50 7.40 9.24
N PHE A 298 28.91 7.81 8.03
CA PHE A 298 28.39 7.27 6.78
C PHE A 298 28.65 5.77 6.65
N LEU A 299 29.86 5.30 6.98
CA LEU A 299 30.22 3.89 6.97
C LEU A 299 29.46 3.09 8.03
N GLU A 300 29.37 3.59 9.26
CA GLU A 300 28.61 2.96 10.35
C GLU A 300 27.12 2.86 10.01
N THR A 301 26.54 3.89 9.39
CA THR A 301 25.12 3.91 8.99
C THR A 301 24.81 2.93 7.85
N ARG A 302 25.80 2.58 7.02
CA ARG A 302 25.65 1.53 6.00
C ARG A 302 25.62 0.13 6.59
N MET A 303 26.07 -0.06 7.83
CA MET A 303 25.95 -1.34 8.51
C MET A 303 24.50 -1.54 8.95
N PRO A 304 23.87 -2.68 8.61
CA PRO A 304 22.46 -2.88 8.89
C PRO A 304 22.22 -2.99 10.40
N ASN A 305 21.41 -2.07 10.94
CA ASN A 305 20.90 -2.14 12.30
C ASN A 305 19.59 -2.94 12.33
N TYR A 306 19.62 -4.13 12.92
CA TYR A 306 18.46 -5.01 13.00
C TYR A 306 17.59 -4.80 14.23
N SER A 307 17.92 -3.85 15.12
CA SER A 307 17.26 -3.73 16.43
C SER A 307 15.75 -3.46 16.34
N MET A 308 15.32 -2.64 15.38
CA MET A 308 13.89 -2.40 15.12
C MET A 308 13.18 -3.69 14.64
N ALA A 309 13.80 -4.42 13.72
CA ALA A 309 13.25 -5.66 13.18
C ALA A 309 13.22 -6.78 14.24
N ASP A 310 14.28 -6.89 15.03
CA ASP A 310 14.38 -7.78 16.18
C ASP A 310 13.31 -7.46 17.22
N ALA A 311 13.15 -6.19 17.60
CA ALA A 311 12.13 -5.78 18.55
C ALA A 311 10.72 -6.11 18.05
N SER A 312 10.41 -5.79 16.78
CA SER A 312 9.12 -6.11 16.18
C SER A 312 8.83 -7.62 16.14
N ALA A 313 9.82 -8.44 15.74
CA ALA A 313 9.64 -9.89 15.68
C ALA A 313 9.39 -10.51 17.06
N ASN A 314 10.13 -10.08 18.09
CA ASN A 314 9.92 -10.52 19.46
C ASN A 314 8.59 -10.01 20.04
N TRP A 315 8.19 -8.79 19.67
CA TRP A 315 6.89 -8.23 20.05
C TRP A 315 5.76 -9.09 19.50
N TYR A 316 5.82 -9.51 18.23
CA TYR A 316 4.80 -10.39 17.66
C TYR A 316 4.69 -11.71 18.42
N ALA A 317 5.79 -12.33 18.81
CA ALA A 317 5.77 -13.59 19.54
C ALA A 317 5.20 -13.44 20.96
N LEU A 318 5.56 -12.37 21.68
CA LEU A 318 5.05 -12.09 23.01
C LEU A 318 3.58 -11.66 22.98
N MET A 319 3.20 -10.84 22.00
CA MET A 319 1.81 -10.43 21.78
C MET A 319 0.93 -11.63 21.42
N ASP A 320 1.43 -12.53 20.58
CA ASP A 320 0.75 -13.77 20.25
C ASP A 320 0.50 -14.63 21.50
N ARG A 321 1.53 -14.82 22.34
CA ARG A 321 1.41 -15.51 23.62
C ARG A 321 0.37 -14.83 24.53
N LEU A 322 0.38 -13.51 24.60
CA LEU A 322 -0.59 -12.74 25.40
C LEU A 322 -2.03 -12.99 24.92
N LEU A 323 -2.27 -12.99 23.60
CA LEU A 323 -3.58 -13.27 23.03
C LEU A 323 -4.04 -14.72 23.29
N ILE A 324 -3.13 -15.69 23.23
CA ILE A 324 -3.43 -17.10 23.57
C ILE A 324 -3.81 -17.24 25.05
N LEU A 325 -3.07 -16.59 25.95
CA LEU A 325 -3.36 -16.61 27.39
C LEU A 325 -4.71 -15.96 27.70
N GLY A 326 -5.04 -14.84 27.02
CA GLY A 326 -6.32 -14.15 27.17
C GLY A 326 -7.54 -14.95 26.70
N LYS A 327 -7.38 -15.89 25.75
CA LYS A 327 -8.46 -16.81 25.36
C LYS A 327 -8.83 -17.79 26.48
N ASN A 328 -7.85 -18.24 27.26
CA ASN A 328 -8.00 -19.32 28.22
C ASN A 328 -8.26 -18.85 29.65
N ASN A 329 -7.91 -17.59 29.99
CA ASN A 329 -8.00 -17.06 31.34
C ASN A 329 -8.68 -15.68 31.35
N THR A 330 -9.74 -15.53 32.14
CA THR A 330 -10.42 -14.24 32.36
C THR A 330 -9.77 -13.40 33.47
N THR A 331 -8.85 -13.98 34.25
CA THR A 331 -8.11 -13.30 35.33
C THR A 331 -6.63 -13.24 35.02
N GLU A 332 -6.02 -12.07 35.26
CA GLU A 332 -4.59 -11.84 35.05
C GLU A 332 -3.76 -12.71 35.99
N ASN A 333 -3.01 -13.66 35.42
CA ASN A 333 -2.08 -14.51 36.16
C ASN A 333 -0.64 -13.98 36.04
N GLU A 334 0.28 -14.52 36.85
CA GLU A 334 1.69 -14.10 36.87
C GLU A 334 2.37 -14.18 35.49
N GLU A 335 2.02 -15.19 34.68
CA GLU A 335 2.56 -15.31 33.32
C GLU A 335 2.10 -14.14 32.43
N THR A 336 0.81 -13.79 32.47
CA THR A 336 0.23 -12.67 31.71
C THR A 336 0.90 -11.35 32.10
N LYS A 337 1.09 -11.12 33.40
CA LYS A 337 1.76 -9.93 33.92
C LYS A 337 3.21 -9.85 33.43
N SER A 338 3.96 -10.95 33.55
CA SER A 338 5.35 -11.03 33.08
C SER A 338 5.48 -10.77 31.57
N VAL A 339 4.56 -11.30 30.76
CA VAL A 339 4.54 -11.05 29.31
C VAL A 339 4.26 -9.57 29.00
N LYS A 340 3.30 -8.94 29.70
CA LYS A 340 3.00 -7.51 29.54
C LYS A 340 4.17 -6.63 29.91
N GLU A 341 4.87 -6.91 31.01
CA GLU A 341 6.07 -6.17 31.43
C GLU A 341 7.16 -6.22 30.35
N LYS A 342 7.43 -7.41 29.79
CA LYS A 342 8.37 -7.56 28.66
C LYS A 342 7.91 -6.80 27.42
N LEU A 343 6.61 -6.81 27.11
CA LEU A 343 6.05 -6.07 25.98
C LEU A 343 6.24 -4.56 26.16
N PHE A 344 5.95 -3.99 27.33
CA PHE A 344 6.15 -2.56 27.58
C PHE A 344 7.62 -2.14 27.39
N GLU A 345 8.57 -2.91 27.93
CA GLU A 345 9.99 -2.63 27.72
C GLU A 345 10.38 -2.73 26.24
N LEU A 346 9.91 -3.75 25.55
CA LEU A 346 10.21 -3.97 24.14
C LEU A 346 9.64 -2.87 23.22
N ILE A 347 8.46 -2.36 23.56
CA ILE A 347 7.81 -1.24 22.84
C ILE A 347 8.63 0.05 22.98
N ASP A 348 9.11 0.36 24.19
CA ASP A 348 9.95 1.54 24.42
C ASP A 348 11.27 1.45 23.62
N LEU A 349 11.90 0.28 23.60
CA LEU A 349 13.10 0.03 22.80
C LEU A 349 12.81 0.06 21.29
N TYR A 350 11.63 -0.38 20.86
CA TYR A 350 11.20 -0.30 19.47
C TYR A 350 11.09 1.16 19.01
N TYR A 351 10.47 2.03 19.82
CA TYR A 351 10.39 3.46 19.49
C TYR A 351 11.75 4.16 19.52
N ASP A 352 12.64 3.77 20.44
CA ASP A 352 14.04 4.23 20.38
C ASP A 352 14.73 3.79 19.10
N ALA A 353 14.50 2.55 18.64
CA ALA A 353 15.12 2.02 17.44
C ALA A 353 14.62 2.72 16.16
N ILE A 354 13.38 3.23 16.15
CA ILE A 354 12.84 4.04 15.04
C ILE A 354 13.55 5.40 14.96
N ASP A 355 13.81 6.03 16.10
CA ASP A 355 14.44 7.35 16.15
C ASP A 355 15.98 7.31 16.20
N ALA A 356 16.57 6.14 16.42
CA ALA A 356 18.01 5.91 16.44
C ALA A 356 18.79 6.52 15.26
N PRO A 357 18.32 6.41 13.99
CA PRO A 357 19.01 7.04 12.85
C PRO A 357 19.02 8.58 12.92
N LYS A 358 18.07 9.20 13.63
CA LYS A 358 17.99 10.66 13.80
C LYS A 358 18.79 11.13 15.01
N SER A 359 18.77 10.35 16.09
CA SER A 359 19.42 10.72 17.36
C SER A 359 20.87 10.25 17.46
N GLY A 360 21.31 9.35 16.58
CA GLY A 360 22.62 8.69 16.67
C GLY A 360 22.73 7.73 17.86
N ASN A 361 21.61 7.31 18.45
CA ASN A 361 21.61 6.36 19.56
C ASN A 361 21.79 4.92 19.05
N LYS A 362 22.55 4.11 19.78
CA LYS A 362 22.65 2.66 19.51
C LYS A 362 21.70 1.92 20.44
N VAL A 363 20.70 1.28 19.85
CA VAL A 363 19.69 0.49 20.58
C VAL A 363 20.05 -0.97 20.51
N TYR A 364 19.90 -1.70 21.62
CA TYR A 364 20.16 -3.13 21.70
C TYR A 364 18.99 -3.81 22.40
N ILE A 365 18.49 -4.91 21.83
CA ILE A 365 17.40 -5.68 22.43
C ILE A 365 18.00 -6.71 23.42
N PRO A 366 17.75 -6.59 24.73
CA PRO A 366 18.34 -7.49 25.72
C PRO A 366 17.89 -8.94 25.55
N LYS A 367 18.78 -9.89 25.87
CA LYS A 367 18.50 -11.34 25.74
C LYS A 367 17.22 -11.78 26.46
N ARG A 368 16.89 -11.18 27.62
CA ARG A 368 15.67 -11.51 28.39
C ARG A 368 14.34 -11.19 27.68
N LEU A 369 14.38 -10.29 26.69
CA LEU A 369 13.24 -9.91 25.86
C LEU A 369 13.17 -10.74 24.57
N LYS A 370 14.19 -11.54 24.27
CA LYS A 370 14.23 -12.38 23.07
C LYS A 370 13.52 -13.71 23.33
N VAL A 371 12.75 -14.18 22.35
CA VAL A 371 12.10 -15.49 22.38
C VAL A 371 12.90 -16.51 21.57
N ASP A 372 12.79 -17.79 21.94
CA ASP A 372 13.49 -18.88 21.25
C ASP A 372 12.72 -19.40 20.02
N LYS A 373 11.39 -19.33 20.07
CA LYS A 373 10.50 -19.79 18.99
C LYS A 373 9.52 -18.70 18.61
N PHE A 374 9.23 -18.60 17.32
CA PHE A 374 8.30 -17.62 16.77
C PHE A 374 6.99 -18.28 16.31
N PRO A 375 5.86 -17.57 16.31
CA PRO A 375 4.62 -18.13 15.78
C PRO A 375 4.74 -18.41 14.27
N HIS A 376 4.09 -19.48 13.80
CA HIS A 376 4.21 -19.99 12.42
C HIS A 376 3.86 -18.97 11.33
N PHE A 377 2.96 -18.03 11.60
CA PHE A 377 2.59 -16.98 10.65
C PHE A 377 3.74 -16.00 10.32
N LEU A 378 4.83 -15.99 11.11
CA LEU A 378 6.07 -15.26 10.80
C LEU A 378 7.03 -16.05 9.90
N GLN A 379 6.74 -17.32 9.59
CA GLN A 379 7.51 -18.18 8.68
C GLN A 379 9.01 -18.25 9.03
N LYS A 380 9.31 -18.30 10.34
CA LYS A 380 10.67 -18.50 10.86
C LYS A 380 10.95 -20.00 11.00
N LYS A 381 12.23 -20.39 10.86
CA LYS A 381 12.66 -21.79 10.96
C LYS A 381 12.28 -22.43 12.30
N GLU A 382 12.66 -21.79 13.40
CA GLU A 382 12.26 -22.20 14.75
C GLU A 382 10.90 -21.60 15.08
N SER A 383 9.84 -22.39 14.93
CA SER A 383 8.46 -21.92 15.12
C SER A 383 7.57 -22.86 15.92
N TYR A 384 6.46 -22.28 16.43
CA TYR A 384 5.35 -23.01 17.04
C TYR A 384 4.05 -22.68 16.31
N HIS A 385 3.08 -23.59 16.38
CA HIS A 385 1.75 -23.39 15.82
C HIS A 385 0.91 -22.52 16.78
N SER A 386 0.59 -21.30 16.37
CA SER A 386 -0.19 -20.35 17.15
C SER A 386 -1.69 -20.61 17.04
N THR A 387 -2.40 -20.61 18.17
CA THR A 387 -3.85 -20.67 18.24
C THR A 387 -4.49 -19.29 18.46
N SER A 388 -3.73 -18.20 18.30
CA SER A 388 -4.27 -16.84 18.38
C SER A 388 -5.06 -16.49 17.10
N VAL A 389 -5.73 -15.34 17.12
CA VAL A 389 -6.40 -14.79 15.93
C VAL A 389 -5.46 -14.68 14.71
N LEU A 390 -4.18 -14.34 14.92
CA LEU A 390 -3.21 -14.18 13.84
C LEU A 390 -2.80 -15.53 13.24
N GLY A 391 -2.59 -16.53 14.11
CA GLY A 391 -2.31 -17.91 13.70
C GLY A 391 -3.46 -18.48 12.89
N GLU A 392 -4.69 -18.37 13.40
CA GLU A 392 -5.84 -18.94 12.72
C GLU A 392 -6.20 -18.21 11.40
N ILE A 393 -5.98 -16.89 11.29
CA ILE A 393 -6.12 -16.19 10.00
C ILE A 393 -5.14 -16.78 8.99
N TYR A 394 -3.88 -16.97 9.38
CA TYR A 394 -2.87 -17.56 8.52
C TYR A 394 -3.28 -18.96 8.03
N ASP A 395 -3.72 -19.81 8.96
CA ASP A 395 -4.10 -21.19 8.66
C ASP A 395 -5.33 -21.28 7.74
N ARG A 396 -6.35 -20.43 7.96
CA ARG A 396 -7.53 -20.35 7.08
C ARG A 396 -7.14 -20.01 5.64
N VAL A 397 -6.22 -19.06 5.43
CA VAL A 397 -5.75 -18.71 4.08
C VAL A 397 -4.90 -19.81 3.46
N GLU A 398 -4.04 -20.49 4.23
CA GLU A 398 -3.28 -21.64 3.71
C GLU A 398 -4.19 -22.79 3.30
N LYS A 399 -5.22 -23.09 4.10
CA LYS A 399 -6.20 -24.12 3.76
C LYS A 399 -6.93 -23.79 2.46
N PHE A 400 -7.40 -22.55 2.32
CA PHE A 400 -8.11 -22.10 1.12
C PHE A 400 -7.26 -22.21 -0.16
N LYS A 401 -5.95 -21.99 -0.07
CA LYS A 401 -5.02 -22.15 -1.20
C LYS A 401 -5.00 -23.59 -1.76
N ALA A 402 -5.27 -24.59 -0.94
CA ALA A 402 -5.32 -25.98 -1.38
C ALA A 402 -6.55 -26.30 -2.25
N GLU A 403 -7.57 -25.44 -2.24
CA GLU A 403 -8.87 -25.63 -2.91
C GLU A 403 -8.97 -24.87 -4.25
N GLU A 404 -7.85 -24.41 -4.81
CA GLU A 404 -7.84 -23.57 -6.02
C GLU A 404 -8.31 -24.30 -7.29
N PRO A 405 -9.05 -23.62 -8.18
CA PRO A 405 -9.48 -24.20 -9.45
C PRO A 405 -8.30 -24.54 -10.35
N ALA A 406 -8.43 -25.65 -11.08
CA ALA A 406 -7.41 -26.10 -12.04
C ALA A 406 -7.17 -25.06 -13.15
N ALA A 407 -5.96 -25.05 -13.68
CA ALA A 407 -5.60 -24.18 -14.79
C ALA A 407 -6.49 -24.46 -16.01
N VAL A 408 -6.91 -23.39 -16.69
CA VAL A 408 -7.73 -23.49 -17.90
C VAL A 408 -6.91 -24.03 -19.07
N GLU A 409 -7.55 -24.82 -19.95
CA GLU A 409 -6.92 -25.34 -21.16
C GLU A 409 -6.55 -24.19 -22.12
N ILE A 410 -5.35 -24.24 -22.71
CA ILE A 410 -4.88 -23.23 -23.68
C ILE A 410 -5.69 -23.36 -24.98
N LYS A 411 -6.74 -22.55 -25.11
CA LYS A 411 -7.60 -22.44 -26.30
C LYS A 411 -7.63 -21.01 -26.83
N LYS A 412 -7.73 -20.89 -28.15
CA LYS A 412 -7.97 -19.63 -28.86
C LYS A 412 -9.45 -19.25 -28.73
N LEU A 413 -9.75 -17.96 -28.73
CA LEU A 413 -11.13 -17.47 -28.82
C LEU A 413 -11.71 -17.79 -30.19
N SER A 414 -12.91 -18.38 -30.22
CA SER A 414 -13.63 -18.70 -31.46
C SER A 414 -13.86 -17.45 -32.32
N ALA A 415 -14.14 -16.31 -31.68
CA ALA A 415 -14.30 -15.02 -32.35
C ALA A 415 -13.07 -14.59 -33.16
N PHE A 416 -11.88 -15.11 -32.85
CA PHE A 416 -10.63 -14.78 -33.53
C PHE A 416 -10.22 -15.83 -34.58
N GLU A 417 -11.02 -16.87 -34.81
CA GLU A 417 -10.79 -17.91 -35.82
C GLU A 417 -11.32 -17.51 -37.20
N VAL A 418 -10.92 -16.33 -37.69
CA VAL A 418 -11.28 -15.78 -39.01
C VAL A 418 -10.16 -15.92 -40.06
N GLY A 419 -10.43 -15.78 -41.35
CA GLY A 419 -9.36 -15.78 -42.36
C GLY A 419 -8.41 -14.57 -42.17
N ILE A 420 -7.09 -14.80 -42.12
CA ILE A 420 -6.07 -13.73 -42.11
C ILE A 420 -5.03 -13.96 -43.22
N PRO A 421 -4.37 -12.90 -43.73
CA PRO A 421 -3.31 -13.06 -44.73
C PRO A 421 -2.13 -13.90 -44.21
N GLU A 422 -1.71 -14.89 -44.99
CA GLU A 422 -0.56 -15.76 -44.68
C GLU A 422 0.76 -14.99 -44.57
N THR A 423 0.86 -13.84 -45.23
CA THR A 423 2.00 -12.92 -45.12
C THR A 423 2.12 -12.34 -43.71
N CYS A 424 1.01 -11.95 -43.07
CA CYS A 424 0.99 -11.46 -41.69
C CYS A 424 1.41 -12.56 -40.71
N LEU A 425 0.92 -13.79 -40.91
CA LEU A 425 1.24 -14.92 -40.04
C LEU A 425 2.74 -15.21 -40.04
N ARG A 426 3.35 -15.40 -41.22
CA ARG A 426 4.80 -15.66 -41.35
C ARG A 426 5.66 -14.53 -40.78
N LEU A 427 5.27 -13.29 -41.01
CA LEU A 427 5.97 -12.12 -40.45
C LEU A 427 5.99 -12.17 -38.92
N TRP A 428 4.84 -12.46 -38.29
CA TRP A 428 4.74 -12.50 -36.83
C TRP A 428 5.32 -13.77 -36.20
N GLU A 429 5.41 -14.88 -36.93
CA GLU A 429 6.19 -16.05 -36.52
C GLU A 429 7.67 -15.74 -36.37
N GLU A 430 8.25 -15.00 -37.32
CA GLU A 430 9.64 -14.56 -37.25
C GLU A 430 9.84 -13.54 -36.11
N ARG A 431 9.00 -12.49 -36.07
CA ARG A 431 9.07 -11.47 -35.01
C ARG A 431 8.89 -12.07 -33.62
N TYR A 432 7.98 -13.03 -33.45
CA TYR A 432 7.79 -13.68 -32.14
C TYR A 432 8.98 -14.55 -31.74
N ARG A 433 9.67 -15.20 -32.70
CA ARG A 433 10.94 -15.90 -32.41
C ARG A 433 12.01 -14.92 -31.89
N ASN A 434 12.17 -13.77 -32.56
CA ASN A 434 13.10 -12.73 -32.13
C ASN A 434 12.72 -12.16 -30.76
N TYR A 435 11.43 -11.91 -30.53
CA TYR A 435 10.92 -11.47 -29.23
C TYR A 435 11.32 -12.43 -28.11
N ARG A 436 11.13 -13.74 -28.32
CA ARG A 436 11.47 -14.73 -27.29
C ARG A 436 12.96 -14.74 -26.97
N PHE A 437 13.83 -14.51 -27.94
CA PHE A 437 15.26 -14.40 -27.74
C PHE A 437 15.60 -13.12 -26.96
N GLU A 438 15.17 -11.95 -27.46
CA GLU A 438 15.42 -10.65 -26.86
C GLU A 438 14.88 -10.54 -25.43
N MET A 439 13.65 -11.04 -25.19
CA MET A 439 13.04 -11.07 -23.86
C MET A 439 13.79 -12.00 -22.91
N LYS A 440 14.32 -13.13 -23.40
CA LYS A 440 15.15 -14.03 -22.58
C LYS A 440 16.46 -13.34 -22.17
N GLU A 441 17.10 -12.61 -23.08
CA GLU A 441 18.31 -11.84 -22.76
C GLU A 441 18.03 -10.73 -21.75
N ALA A 442 16.96 -9.96 -21.94
CA ALA A 442 16.54 -8.91 -21.03
C ALA A 442 16.31 -9.44 -19.60
N LEU A 443 15.59 -10.57 -19.47
CA LEU A 443 15.29 -11.18 -18.17
C LEU A 443 16.50 -11.84 -17.49
N ASN A 444 17.55 -12.16 -18.23
CA ASN A 444 18.80 -12.74 -17.70
C ASN A 444 19.81 -11.67 -17.21
N THR A 445 19.51 -10.38 -17.41
CA THR A 445 20.36 -9.26 -16.96
C THR A 445 20.20 -9.01 -15.45
N SER A 446 21.15 -8.34 -14.81
CA SER A 446 21.14 -8.06 -13.37
C SER A 446 19.85 -7.35 -12.89
N ASN A 447 19.51 -7.56 -11.61
CA ASN A 447 18.16 -7.30 -11.07
C ASN A 447 17.65 -5.86 -11.16
N GLU A 448 18.52 -4.84 -11.24
CA GLU A 448 18.11 -3.43 -11.20
C GLU A 448 17.61 -2.90 -12.55
N SER A 449 18.06 -3.45 -13.69
CA SER A 449 17.67 -2.96 -15.04
C SER A 449 16.79 -3.92 -15.85
N LYS A 450 16.56 -5.14 -15.36
CA LYS A 450 15.81 -6.17 -16.09
C LYS A 450 14.39 -5.76 -16.48
N ASN A 451 13.68 -5.02 -15.62
CA ASN A 451 12.29 -4.61 -15.87
C ASN A 451 12.26 -3.55 -16.99
N ASP A 452 13.15 -2.55 -16.91
CA ASP A 452 13.27 -1.51 -17.94
C ASP A 452 13.63 -2.11 -19.31
N LEU A 453 14.52 -3.11 -19.34
CA LEU A 453 14.87 -3.82 -20.57
C LEU A 453 13.70 -4.63 -21.12
N ALA A 454 12.97 -5.36 -20.27
CA ALA A 454 11.78 -6.09 -20.68
C ALA A 454 10.71 -5.15 -21.26
N ASP A 455 10.52 -3.97 -20.65
CA ASP A 455 9.58 -2.96 -21.12
C ASP A 455 10.01 -2.37 -22.47
N GLN A 456 11.31 -2.15 -22.67
CA GLN A 456 11.86 -1.72 -23.97
C GLN A 456 11.61 -2.75 -25.06
N VAL A 457 11.75 -4.05 -24.77
CA VAL A 457 11.41 -5.11 -25.72
C VAL A 457 9.94 -5.04 -26.09
N ILE A 458 9.02 -4.93 -25.11
CA ILE A 458 7.59 -4.81 -25.41
C ILE A 458 7.28 -3.56 -26.25
N LYS A 459 7.87 -2.40 -25.91
CA LYS A 459 7.73 -1.15 -26.68
C LYS A 459 8.19 -1.30 -28.12
N LYS A 460 9.31 -2.00 -28.36
CA LYS A 460 9.78 -2.30 -29.72
C LYS A 460 8.74 -3.06 -30.54
N TYR A 461 8.12 -4.11 -29.99
CA TYR A 461 7.12 -4.88 -30.71
C TYR A 461 5.78 -4.15 -30.87
N LYS A 462 5.43 -3.25 -29.94
CA LYS A 462 4.32 -2.29 -30.14
C LYS A 462 4.61 -1.35 -31.31
N GLN A 463 5.80 -0.76 -31.37
CA GLN A 463 6.21 0.09 -32.50
C GLN A 463 6.17 -0.65 -33.83
N LEU A 464 6.57 -1.92 -33.86
CA LEU A 464 6.50 -2.76 -35.07
C LEU A 464 5.07 -3.13 -35.48
N LEU A 465 4.11 -3.12 -34.56
CA LEU A 465 2.69 -3.38 -34.81
C LEU A 465 1.95 -2.09 -35.18
N TYR A 466 2.13 -1.00 -34.44
CA TYR A 466 1.31 0.20 -34.63
C TYR A 466 2.00 1.25 -35.51
N GLU A 467 3.29 1.10 -35.82
CA GLU A 467 4.13 2.19 -36.36
C GLU A 467 4.09 3.46 -35.50
N ALA A 468 3.70 3.28 -34.24
CA ALA A 468 3.51 4.29 -33.21
C ALA A 468 3.69 3.60 -31.84
N PRO A 469 3.80 4.37 -30.75
CA PRO A 469 3.85 3.80 -29.39
C PRO A 469 2.62 2.91 -29.10
N ASP A 470 1.44 3.37 -29.55
CA ASP A 470 0.12 2.88 -29.16
C ASP A 470 -0.82 2.81 -30.38
N MET A 471 -1.96 2.12 -30.26
CA MET A 471 -2.95 2.00 -31.34
C MET A 471 -3.60 3.36 -31.67
N GLU A 472 -3.87 4.16 -30.65
CA GLU A 472 -4.53 5.46 -30.74
C GLU A 472 -3.73 6.50 -31.54
N GLU A 473 -2.41 6.35 -31.57
CA GLU A 473 -1.47 7.21 -32.30
C GLU A 473 -1.11 6.65 -33.68
N SER A 474 -1.61 5.46 -34.03
CA SER A 474 -1.29 4.80 -35.28
C SER A 474 -1.97 5.45 -36.48
N THR A 475 -1.20 5.63 -37.56
CA THR A 475 -1.72 6.04 -38.88
C THR A 475 -2.08 4.85 -39.78
N ARG A 476 -1.79 3.62 -39.34
CA ARG A 476 -2.09 2.40 -40.10
C ARG A 476 -3.61 2.19 -40.22
N SER A 477 -4.02 1.49 -41.28
CA SER A 477 -5.42 1.11 -41.43
C SER A 477 -5.84 0.15 -40.31
N THR A 478 -7.05 0.30 -39.79
CA THR A 478 -7.58 -0.55 -38.71
C THR A 478 -7.62 -2.03 -39.13
N THR A 479 -7.93 -2.31 -40.40
CA THR A 479 -7.94 -3.67 -40.95
C THR A 479 -6.56 -4.32 -40.88
N ASP A 480 -5.51 -3.60 -41.25
CA ASP A 480 -4.13 -4.15 -41.22
C ASP A 480 -3.66 -4.39 -39.77
N ILE A 481 -3.99 -3.46 -38.86
CA ILE A 481 -3.72 -3.63 -37.43
C ILE A 481 -4.44 -4.88 -36.90
N TYR A 482 -5.71 -5.10 -37.27
CA TYR A 482 -6.47 -6.28 -36.85
C TYR A 482 -5.90 -7.58 -37.41
N ASN A 483 -5.50 -7.61 -38.68
CA ASN A 483 -4.85 -8.77 -39.28
C ASN A 483 -3.54 -9.14 -38.56
N ASP A 484 -2.70 -8.15 -38.25
CA ASP A 484 -1.46 -8.36 -37.51
C ASP A 484 -1.74 -8.76 -36.04
N ALA A 485 -2.71 -8.15 -35.38
CA ALA A 485 -3.09 -8.51 -34.01
C ALA A 485 -3.58 -9.97 -33.92
N LEU A 486 -4.39 -10.42 -34.88
CA LEU A 486 -4.85 -11.80 -34.98
C LEU A 486 -3.70 -12.76 -35.31
N ALA A 487 -2.74 -12.36 -36.16
CA ALA A 487 -1.53 -13.13 -36.42
C ALA A 487 -0.69 -13.33 -35.16
N ILE A 488 -0.43 -12.24 -34.40
CA ILE A 488 0.26 -12.30 -33.10
C ILE A 488 -0.49 -13.24 -32.15
N TYR A 489 -1.80 -13.10 -32.03
CA TYR A 489 -2.62 -13.96 -31.17
C TYR A 489 -2.48 -15.44 -31.54
N ARG A 490 -2.52 -15.79 -32.83
CA ARG A 490 -2.36 -17.19 -33.25
C ARG A 490 -1.00 -17.77 -32.92
N VAL A 491 0.05 -17.08 -33.36
CA VAL A 491 1.45 -17.53 -33.21
C VAL A 491 1.78 -17.73 -31.73
N THR A 492 1.35 -16.81 -30.87
CA THR A 492 1.60 -16.90 -29.43
C THR A 492 0.84 -18.05 -28.77
N TYR A 493 -0.42 -18.28 -29.13
CA TYR A 493 -1.23 -19.35 -28.54
C TYR A 493 -0.80 -20.73 -29.01
N ASP A 494 -0.40 -20.87 -30.27
CA ASP A 494 0.15 -22.12 -30.79
C ASP A 494 1.46 -22.48 -30.06
N TYR A 495 2.33 -21.49 -29.87
CA TYR A 495 3.54 -21.69 -29.07
C TYR A 495 3.24 -21.98 -27.59
N ALA A 496 2.31 -21.25 -26.97
CA ALA A 496 1.91 -21.47 -25.58
C ALA A 496 1.36 -22.89 -25.38
N LYS A 497 0.55 -23.38 -26.32
CA LYS A 497 0.00 -24.73 -26.33
C LYS A 497 1.08 -25.78 -26.51
N ALA A 498 2.03 -25.56 -27.42
CA ALA A 498 3.14 -26.49 -27.67
C ALA A 498 4.07 -26.66 -26.45
N ILE A 499 4.25 -25.61 -25.65
CA ILE A 499 5.10 -25.62 -24.44
C ILE A 499 4.29 -25.99 -23.17
N GLY A 500 2.96 -25.85 -23.20
CA GLY A 500 2.11 -26.05 -22.03
C GLY A 500 2.23 -24.94 -20.98
N ASP A 501 2.46 -23.68 -21.41
CA ASP A 501 2.60 -22.54 -20.48
C ASP A 501 1.72 -21.36 -20.90
N ILE A 502 0.61 -21.17 -20.17
CA ILE A 502 -0.38 -20.09 -20.37
C ILE A 502 0.28 -18.71 -20.38
N ARG A 503 1.36 -18.50 -19.60
CA ARG A 503 2.02 -17.19 -19.52
C ARG A 503 2.60 -16.74 -20.86
N LYS A 504 2.83 -17.68 -21.79
CA LYS A 504 3.35 -17.39 -23.14
C LYS A 504 2.30 -16.71 -24.04
N CYS A 505 1.01 -16.83 -23.72
CA CYS A 505 -0.06 -16.05 -24.36
C CYS A 505 0.08 -14.54 -24.11
N GLY A 506 0.81 -14.14 -23.06
CA GLY A 506 0.90 -12.74 -22.66
C GLY A 506 1.53 -11.79 -23.66
N PHE A 507 2.33 -12.27 -24.62
CA PHE A 507 2.85 -11.40 -25.68
C PHE A 507 1.72 -10.80 -26.52
N ALA A 508 0.69 -11.58 -26.86
CA ALA A 508 -0.43 -11.08 -27.66
C ALA A 508 -1.15 -9.94 -26.97
N TRP A 509 -1.48 -10.09 -25.70
CA TRP A 509 -2.22 -9.08 -24.96
C TRP A 509 -1.37 -7.88 -24.55
N LYS A 510 -0.06 -8.07 -24.31
CA LYS A 510 0.85 -6.95 -23.99
C LYS A 510 1.18 -6.08 -25.20
N VAL A 511 1.27 -6.67 -26.40
CA VAL A 511 1.62 -5.94 -27.63
C VAL A 511 0.36 -5.52 -28.40
N ALA A 512 -0.52 -6.47 -28.69
CA ALA A 512 -1.72 -6.27 -29.50
C ALA A 512 -3.00 -6.07 -28.68
N GLY A 513 -2.92 -5.94 -27.34
CA GLY A 513 -4.08 -5.91 -26.45
C GLY A 513 -5.14 -4.87 -26.80
N ALA A 514 -4.74 -3.65 -27.14
CA ALA A 514 -5.68 -2.58 -27.53
C ALA A 514 -6.48 -2.98 -28.79
N ALA A 515 -5.79 -3.46 -29.82
CA ALA A 515 -6.41 -3.93 -31.06
C ALA A 515 -7.30 -5.16 -30.84
N LEU A 516 -6.83 -6.14 -30.06
CA LEU A 516 -7.59 -7.35 -29.74
C LEU A 516 -8.85 -7.03 -28.92
N CYS A 517 -8.76 -6.16 -27.93
CA CYS A 517 -9.91 -5.73 -27.12
C CYS A 517 -10.93 -4.97 -27.98
N ARG A 518 -10.48 -4.04 -28.82
CA ARG A 518 -11.39 -3.30 -29.72
C ARG A 518 -12.08 -4.24 -30.71
N LEU A 519 -11.32 -5.12 -31.36
CA LEU A 519 -11.87 -6.11 -32.29
C LEU A 519 -12.89 -7.03 -31.59
N HIS A 520 -12.58 -7.54 -30.40
CA HIS A 520 -13.50 -8.39 -29.63
C HIS A 520 -14.79 -7.64 -29.29
N ALA A 521 -14.69 -6.40 -28.80
CA ALA A 521 -15.84 -5.58 -28.46
C ALA A 521 -16.73 -5.30 -29.69
N GLU A 522 -16.13 -5.03 -30.86
CA GLU A 522 -16.86 -4.83 -32.11
C GLU A 522 -17.58 -6.11 -32.58
N LEU A 523 -16.93 -7.27 -32.49
CA LEU A 523 -17.52 -8.56 -32.84
C LEU A 523 -18.67 -8.91 -31.90
N HIS A 524 -18.46 -8.77 -30.60
CA HIS A 524 -19.47 -9.02 -29.57
C HIS A 524 -20.67 -8.09 -29.72
N ALA A 525 -20.44 -6.80 -29.99
CA ALA A 525 -21.50 -5.83 -30.23
C ALA A 525 -22.33 -6.16 -31.49
N LYS A 526 -21.68 -6.61 -32.58
CA LYS A 526 -22.37 -7.05 -33.80
C LYS A 526 -23.24 -8.28 -33.54
N GLU A 527 -22.73 -9.26 -32.80
CA GLU A 527 -23.45 -10.49 -32.45
C GLU A 527 -24.72 -10.21 -31.63
N HIS A 528 -24.66 -9.23 -30.71
CA HIS A 528 -25.77 -8.89 -29.81
C HIS A 528 -26.62 -7.70 -30.27
N ASN A 529 -26.39 -7.18 -31.48
CA ASN A 529 -27.05 -5.98 -32.03
C ASN A 529 -26.97 -4.75 -31.09
N GLN A 530 -25.79 -4.54 -30.51
CA GLN A 530 -25.47 -3.46 -29.58
C GLN A 530 -24.44 -2.50 -30.17
N LYS A 531 -24.23 -1.35 -29.49
CA LYS A 531 -23.14 -0.41 -29.79
C LYS A 531 -22.11 -0.46 -28.67
N VAL A 532 -20.84 -0.36 -29.04
CA VAL A 532 -19.75 -0.22 -28.07
C VAL A 532 -19.86 1.15 -27.38
N VAL A 533 -19.85 1.16 -26.04
CA VAL A 533 -19.93 2.39 -25.23
C VAL A 533 -18.58 2.68 -24.60
N ALA A 534 -18.08 3.90 -24.77
CA ALA A 534 -16.88 4.35 -24.08
C ALA A 534 -17.23 4.79 -22.64
N MET A 535 -16.49 4.28 -21.64
CA MET A 535 -16.64 4.67 -20.25
C MET A 535 -15.31 5.16 -19.69
N SER A 536 -15.32 6.27 -18.95
CA SER A 536 -14.09 6.74 -18.31
C SER A 536 -13.70 5.84 -17.13
N PRO A 537 -12.40 5.56 -16.92
CA PRO A 537 -11.94 4.75 -15.79
C PRO A 537 -12.39 5.29 -14.42
N SER A 538 -12.51 6.62 -14.29
CA SER A 538 -12.94 7.27 -13.06
C SER A 538 -14.43 7.05 -12.75
N ILE A 539 -15.29 6.97 -13.78
CA ILE A 539 -16.70 6.62 -13.64
C ILE A 539 -16.84 5.13 -13.34
N LEU A 540 -16.11 4.27 -14.06
CA LEU A 540 -16.13 2.82 -13.82
C LEU A 540 -15.75 2.49 -12.37
N HIS A 541 -14.66 3.07 -11.87
CA HIS A 541 -14.22 2.87 -10.50
C HIS A 541 -15.24 3.40 -9.47
N LYS A 542 -16.01 4.44 -9.80
CA LYS A 542 -17.12 4.89 -8.94
C LYS A 542 -18.25 3.87 -8.94
N LEU A 543 -18.69 3.40 -10.11
CA LEU A 543 -19.79 2.45 -10.26
C LEU A 543 -19.52 1.13 -9.53
N LEU A 544 -18.31 0.58 -9.66
CA LEU A 544 -17.92 -0.68 -8.99
C LEU A 544 -17.83 -0.56 -7.47
N ASN A 545 -17.69 0.67 -6.96
CA ASN A 545 -17.62 0.96 -5.53
C ASN A 545 -18.89 1.65 -5.01
N LEU A 546 -19.95 1.76 -5.84
CA LEU A 546 -21.26 2.15 -5.33
C LEU A 546 -21.74 1.03 -4.43
N ARG A 547 -21.80 1.31 -3.13
CA ARG A 547 -22.61 0.49 -2.23
C ARG A 547 -24.05 0.64 -2.68
N ILE A 548 -24.60 -0.38 -3.33
CA ILE A 548 -26.04 -0.57 -3.27
C ILE A 548 -26.30 -0.77 -1.78
N ASN A 549 -26.87 0.24 -1.13
CA ASN A 549 -27.50 0.06 0.18
C ASN A 549 -28.63 -0.95 -0.06
N GLN A 550 -28.31 -2.25 -0.02
CA GLN A 550 -29.31 -3.25 0.28
C GLN A 550 -29.72 -2.95 1.72
N LYS A 551 -30.75 -2.12 1.84
CA LYS A 551 -31.57 -2.05 3.04
C LYS A 551 -31.97 -3.50 3.31
N VAL A 552 -31.37 -4.09 4.34
CA VAL A 552 -31.96 -5.24 5.01
C VAL A 552 -33.25 -4.69 5.61
N SER A 553 -34.36 -5.00 4.94
CA SER A 553 -35.72 -4.87 5.47
C SER A 553 -35.95 -5.88 6.58
#